data_AF-A0A6J6ML42-F1
#
_entry.id   AF-A0A6J6ML42-F1
#
_cell.length_a   1.000
_cell.length_b   1.000
_cell.length_c   1.000
_cell.angle_alpha   90.00
_cell.angle_beta   90.00
_cell.angle_gamma   90.00
#
_symmetry.space_group_name_H-M   'P 1'
#
loop_
_entity.id
_entity.type
_entity.pdbx_description
1 polymer ?
#
loop_
_entity_poly.entity_id
_entity_poly.type
_entity_poly.pdbx_seq_one_letter_code
_entity_poly.pdbx_strand_id
1 'polypeptide(L)'
;MNKTSKSLRLTDRDVEYITWIAEQQAVRLDTLQLLFEIKGKKIDPRALRRLVERWQRLGLVQKKILLAKAPSIIWPTIEGMKVANLPLSRGDRNYTPSFSSVHHTVATARVRIEYERRGWEWTCERDLRHEFGASHLADGLASVDTQRILVEVERTQKESSRLKNIMMANLRTKNITGCHYWTTDALYPVIQSHINMLEEDLKSKMQIFLLPDEVKI
;
A
#
# COMPACT_ATOMS: atom_id res chain seq x y z
N MET A 1 40.40 -21.98 -14.31
CA MET A 1 39.96 -21.32 -13.07
C MET A 1 38.47 -21.04 -13.14
N ASN A 2 37.63 -21.96 -12.64
CA ASN A 2 36.19 -21.75 -12.55
C ASN A 2 35.91 -20.77 -11.40
N LYS A 3 35.48 -19.55 -11.74
CA LYS A 3 34.80 -18.66 -10.78
C LYS A 3 33.53 -19.38 -10.34
N THR A 4 33.55 -19.93 -9.14
CA THR A 4 32.35 -20.42 -8.45
C THR A 4 31.31 -19.30 -8.47
N SER A 5 30.27 -19.47 -9.28
CA SER A 5 29.08 -18.63 -9.18
C SER A 5 28.54 -18.83 -7.77
N LYS A 6 28.74 -17.85 -6.90
CA LYS A 6 28.14 -17.84 -5.58
C LYS A 6 26.63 -17.84 -5.84
N SER A 7 25.98 -19.00 -5.75
CA SER A 7 24.56 -19.16 -6.04
C SER A 7 23.82 -18.07 -5.28
N LEU A 8 23.09 -17.23 -5.99
CA LEU A 8 22.32 -16.14 -5.40
C LEU A 8 21.28 -16.76 -4.46
N ARG A 9 21.60 -16.89 -3.17
CA ARG A 9 20.68 -17.44 -2.18
C ARG A 9 19.71 -16.36 -1.71
N LEU A 10 18.44 -16.74 -1.67
CA LEU A 10 17.38 -15.98 -1.02
C LEU A 10 17.54 -16.12 0.50
N THR A 11 17.36 -15.03 1.23
CA THR A 11 17.39 -15.01 2.71
C THR A 11 15.99 -14.79 3.26
N ASP A 12 15.72 -15.12 4.52
CA ASP A 12 14.41 -14.90 5.15
C ASP A 12 14.00 -13.42 5.10
N ARG A 13 14.97 -12.51 5.28
CA ARG A 13 14.77 -11.08 5.07
C ARG A 13 14.34 -10.77 3.64
N ASP A 14 14.89 -11.44 2.63
CA ASP A 14 14.45 -11.19 1.26
C ASP A 14 12.99 -11.65 1.05
N VAL A 15 12.62 -12.80 1.61
CA VAL A 15 11.25 -13.32 1.57
C VAL A 15 10.29 -12.33 2.24
N GLU A 16 10.62 -11.85 3.44
CA GLU A 16 9.82 -10.88 4.20
C GLU A 16 9.52 -9.60 3.38
N TYR A 17 10.56 -9.00 2.77
CA TYR A 17 10.39 -7.75 2.05
C TYR A 17 9.71 -7.95 0.69
N ILE A 18 9.95 -9.09 0.02
CA ILE A 18 9.22 -9.45 -1.20
C ILE A 18 7.74 -9.71 -0.89
N THR A 19 7.44 -10.33 0.25
CA THR A 19 6.07 -10.55 0.72
C THR A 19 5.36 -9.21 0.93
N TRP A 20 6.00 -8.27 1.63
CA TRP A 20 5.43 -6.92 1.81
C TRP A 20 5.16 -6.21 0.48
N ILE A 21 6.09 -6.31 -0.49
CA ILE A 21 5.89 -5.77 -1.84
C ILE A 21 4.72 -6.47 -2.55
N ALA A 22 4.59 -7.78 -2.39
CA ALA A 22 3.56 -8.58 -3.03
C ALA A 22 2.16 -8.32 -2.47
N GLU A 23 2.04 -8.09 -1.17
CA GLU A 23 0.81 -7.62 -0.51
C GLU A 23 0.34 -6.28 -1.07
N GLN A 24 1.27 -5.36 -1.33
CA GLN A 24 0.96 -4.04 -1.89
C GLN A 24 0.85 -4.02 -3.42
N GLN A 25 1.19 -5.10 -4.13
CA GLN A 25 1.27 -5.21 -5.59
C GLN A 25 2.30 -4.29 -6.29
N ALA A 26 2.56 -3.08 -5.80
CA ALA A 26 3.62 -2.21 -6.29
C ALA A 26 4.07 -1.22 -5.21
N VAL A 27 5.37 -0.91 -5.21
CA VAL A 27 5.97 0.01 -4.24
C VAL A 27 7.00 0.88 -4.94
N ARG A 28 7.29 2.06 -4.38
CA ARG A 28 8.47 2.82 -4.80
C ARG A 28 9.71 2.39 -4.04
N LEU A 29 10.86 2.60 -4.65
CA LEU A 29 12.16 2.31 -4.06
C LEU A 29 12.42 3.06 -2.74
N ASP A 30 11.96 4.31 -2.62
CA ASP A 30 12.07 5.09 -1.38
C ASP A 30 11.05 4.64 -0.32
N THR A 31 9.83 4.25 -0.69
CA THR A 31 8.91 3.58 0.24
C THR A 31 9.53 2.29 0.80
N LEU A 32 10.20 1.51 -0.03
CA LEU A 32 10.93 0.32 0.41
C LEU A 32 12.09 0.68 1.34
N GLN A 33 12.77 1.81 1.13
CA GLN A 33 13.80 2.30 2.05
C GLN A 33 13.22 2.60 3.44
N LEU A 34 12.06 3.25 3.50
CA LEU A 34 11.35 3.50 4.76
C LEU A 34 10.94 2.20 5.46
N LEU A 35 10.53 1.17 4.71
CA LEU A 35 10.25 -0.15 5.28
C LEU A 35 11.47 -0.74 6.01
N PHE A 36 12.66 -0.61 5.43
CA PHE A 36 13.90 -1.02 6.10
C PHE A 36 14.08 -0.27 7.42
N GLU A 37 13.88 1.05 7.41
CA GLU A 37 14.07 1.90 8.58
C GLU A 37 13.10 1.57 9.72
N ILE A 38 11.81 1.38 9.43
CA ILE A 38 10.83 1.01 10.46
C ILE A 38 11.04 -0.40 11.02
N LYS A 39 11.69 -1.29 10.25
CA LYS A 39 12.15 -2.60 10.71
C LYS A 39 13.52 -2.56 11.41
N GLY A 40 13.99 -1.36 11.80
CA GLY A 40 15.20 -1.17 12.58
C GLY A 40 16.50 -1.33 11.78
N LYS A 41 16.44 -1.30 10.44
CA LYS A 41 17.60 -1.47 9.56
C LYS A 41 17.80 -0.23 8.71
N LYS A 42 18.93 0.46 8.88
CA LYS A 42 19.32 1.49 7.92
C LYS A 42 19.93 0.84 6.68
N ILE A 43 19.47 1.22 5.50
CA ILE A 43 20.05 0.80 4.23
C ILE A 43 20.39 2.03 3.38
N ASP A 44 21.63 2.10 2.92
CA ASP A 44 22.06 3.13 1.98
C ASP A 44 21.33 2.97 0.62
N PRO A 45 20.95 4.06 -0.07
CA PRO A 45 20.26 4.00 -1.36
C PRO A 45 20.98 3.15 -2.43
N ARG A 46 22.32 3.14 -2.48
CA ARG A 46 23.08 2.32 -3.43
C ARG A 46 23.05 0.85 -3.03
N ALA A 47 23.10 0.52 -1.75
CA ALA A 47 22.89 -0.84 -1.25
C ALA A 47 21.47 -1.35 -1.55
N LEU A 48 20.45 -0.51 -1.36
CA LEU A 48 19.06 -0.86 -1.68
C LEU A 48 18.85 -1.14 -3.17
N ARG A 49 19.40 -0.29 -4.05
CA ARG A 49 19.34 -0.52 -5.52
C ARG A 49 19.97 -1.87 -5.90
N ARG A 50 21.14 -2.19 -5.36
CA ARG A 50 21.83 -3.47 -5.62
C ARG A 50 21.04 -4.67 -5.09
N LEU A 51 20.37 -4.50 -3.95
CA LEU A 51 19.49 -5.52 -3.38
C LEU A 51 18.30 -5.79 -4.30
N VAL A 52 17.61 -4.76 -4.77
CA VAL A 52 16.49 -4.91 -5.71
C VAL A 52 16.95 -5.49 -7.06
N GLU A 53 18.12 -5.09 -7.57
CA GLU A 53 18.73 -5.70 -8.76
C GLU A 53 19.06 -7.18 -8.56
N ARG A 54 19.39 -7.58 -7.33
CA ARG A 54 19.57 -8.98 -6.98
C ARG A 54 18.24 -9.74 -7.06
N TRP A 55 17.17 -9.19 -6.48
CA TRP A 55 15.83 -9.79 -6.55
C TRP A 55 15.30 -9.85 -8.00
N GLN A 56 15.59 -8.83 -8.82
CA GLN A 56 15.26 -8.82 -10.24
C GLN A 56 16.02 -9.90 -11.03
N ARG A 57 17.32 -10.10 -10.76
CA ARG A 57 18.10 -11.21 -11.37
C ARG A 57 17.63 -12.59 -10.94
N LEU A 58 17.06 -12.70 -9.74
CA LEU A 58 16.39 -13.91 -9.26
C LEU A 58 14.98 -14.09 -9.86
N GLY A 59 14.51 -13.14 -10.67
CA GLY A 59 13.19 -13.19 -11.29
C GLY A 59 12.03 -12.96 -10.34
N LEU A 60 12.26 -12.42 -9.14
CA LEU A 60 11.24 -12.27 -8.08
C LEU A 60 10.47 -10.95 -8.17
N VAL A 61 11.10 -9.91 -8.71
CA VAL A 61 10.49 -8.60 -8.89
C VAL A 61 10.87 -8.02 -10.25
N GLN A 62 10.03 -7.13 -10.75
CA GLN A 62 10.37 -6.21 -11.84
C GLN A 62 10.61 -4.81 -11.26
N LYS A 63 11.39 -4.00 -11.97
CA LYS A 63 11.72 -2.62 -11.59
C LYS A 63 11.71 -1.73 -12.81
N LYS A 64 11.04 -0.58 -12.74
CA LYS A 64 11.05 0.44 -13.81
C LYS A 64 10.91 1.85 -13.26
N ILE A 65 11.54 2.82 -13.91
CA ILE A 65 11.27 4.24 -13.69
C ILE A 65 10.12 4.63 -14.63
N LEU A 66 8.96 5.01 -14.09
CA LEU A 66 7.80 5.40 -14.90
C LEU A 66 7.71 6.92 -15.14
N LEU A 67 8.29 7.73 -14.25
CA LEU A 67 8.30 9.19 -14.34
C LEU A 67 9.74 9.70 -14.23
N ALA A 68 10.08 10.70 -15.04
CA ALA A 68 11.40 11.31 -15.01
C ALA A 68 11.69 11.89 -13.62
N LYS A 69 12.91 11.64 -13.11
CA LYS A 69 13.38 12.08 -11.78
C LYS A 69 12.61 11.47 -10.59
N ALA A 70 11.66 10.55 -10.81
CA ALA A 70 11.01 9.81 -9.74
C ALA A 70 11.79 8.52 -9.39
N PRO A 71 11.67 8.01 -8.15
CA PRO A 71 12.20 6.70 -7.78
C PRO A 71 11.62 5.57 -8.66
N SER A 72 12.37 4.47 -8.77
CA SER A 72 11.87 3.29 -9.47
C SER A 72 10.66 2.70 -8.74
N ILE A 73 9.71 2.20 -9.52
CA ILE A 73 8.59 1.39 -9.05
C ILE A 73 8.99 -0.08 -9.18
N ILE A 74 8.67 -0.85 -8.14
CA ILE A 74 8.99 -2.26 -7.97
C ILE A 74 7.68 -3.02 -7.79
N TRP A 75 7.50 -4.13 -8.47
CA TRP A 75 6.33 -5.00 -8.34
C TRP A 75 6.73 -6.47 -8.43
N PRO A 76 5.98 -7.40 -7.80
CA PRO A 76 6.34 -8.81 -7.80
C PRO A 76 6.10 -9.43 -9.19
N THR A 77 6.90 -10.43 -9.54
CA THR A 77 6.58 -11.37 -10.62
C THR A 77 5.72 -12.52 -10.09
N ILE A 78 5.30 -13.44 -10.95
CA ILE A 78 4.69 -14.72 -10.53
C ILE A 78 5.57 -15.46 -9.52
N GLU A 79 6.89 -15.52 -9.74
CA GLU A 79 7.81 -16.20 -8.83
C GLU A 79 7.95 -15.45 -7.51
N GLY A 80 7.92 -14.11 -7.52
CA GLY A 80 7.85 -13.31 -6.30
C GLY A 80 6.58 -13.57 -5.48
N MET A 81 5.43 -13.69 -6.15
CA MET A 81 4.17 -14.03 -5.49
C MET A 81 4.19 -15.43 -4.86
N LYS A 82 4.80 -16.42 -5.54
CA LYS A 82 4.98 -17.77 -4.99
C LYS A 82 5.88 -17.77 -3.76
N VAL A 83 6.99 -17.02 -3.79
CA VAL A 83 7.88 -16.85 -2.62
C VAL A 83 7.15 -16.22 -1.44
N ALA A 84 6.25 -15.28 -1.71
CA ALA A 84 5.40 -14.65 -0.71
C ALA A 84 4.27 -15.56 -0.19
N ASN A 85 4.10 -16.76 -0.76
CA ASN A 85 2.96 -17.64 -0.51
C ASN A 85 1.59 -16.95 -0.71
N LEU A 86 1.53 -16.02 -1.67
CA LEU A 86 0.31 -15.28 -1.99
C LEU A 86 -0.25 -15.78 -3.34
N PRO A 87 -1.36 -16.55 -3.34
CA PRO A 87 -1.95 -17.02 -4.58
C PRO A 87 -2.44 -15.83 -5.41
N LEU A 88 -2.35 -15.96 -6.74
CA LEU A 88 -2.93 -14.98 -7.65
C LEU A 88 -4.44 -15.22 -7.74
N SER A 89 -5.21 -14.28 -7.21
CA SER A 89 -6.66 -14.25 -7.34
C SER A 89 -7.08 -13.36 -8.52
N ARG A 90 -8.36 -13.47 -8.93
CA ARG A 90 -8.91 -12.63 -10.00
C ARG A 90 -8.80 -11.14 -9.60
N GLY A 91 -8.07 -10.38 -10.40
CA GLY A 91 -7.79 -8.96 -10.16
C GLY A 91 -6.39 -8.67 -9.58
N ASP A 92 -5.68 -9.68 -9.08
CA ASP A 92 -4.29 -9.53 -8.64
C ASP A 92 -3.36 -9.29 -9.82
N ARG A 93 -2.31 -8.49 -9.59
CA ARG A 93 -1.37 -8.07 -10.64
C ARG A 93 0.00 -8.69 -10.43
N ASN A 94 0.50 -9.31 -11.49
CA ASN A 94 1.87 -9.83 -11.62
C ASN A 94 2.58 -9.26 -12.86
N TYR A 95 1.95 -8.29 -13.53
CA TYR A 95 2.39 -7.63 -14.74
C TYR A 95 2.65 -6.15 -14.45
N THR A 96 3.29 -5.46 -15.40
CA THR A 96 3.59 -4.03 -15.29
C THR A 96 2.33 -3.23 -14.87
N PRO A 97 2.35 -2.51 -13.74
CA PRO A 97 1.21 -1.70 -13.31
C PRO A 97 0.78 -0.69 -14.36
N SER A 98 -0.52 -0.51 -14.57
CA SER A 98 -1.02 0.56 -15.44
C SER A 98 -0.75 1.92 -14.82
N PHE A 99 -0.48 2.93 -15.66
CA PHE A 99 -0.29 4.29 -15.18
C PHE A 99 -1.50 4.80 -14.37
N SER A 100 -2.72 4.43 -14.79
CA SER A 100 -3.97 4.81 -14.12
C SER A 100 -4.09 4.30 -12.68
N SER A 101 -3.41 3.22 -12.32
CA SER A 101 -3.57 2.56 -11.02
C SER A 101 -2.31 2.56 -10.17
N VAL A 102 -1.13 2.63 -10.79
CA VAL A 102 0.15 2.55 -10.09
C VAL A 102 0.30 3.65 -9.04
N HIS A 103 -0.18 4.87 -9.33
CA HIS A 103 -0.10 5.98 -8.39
C HIS A 103 -0.94 5.74 -7.12
N HIS A 104 -2.11 5.13 -7.27
CA HIS A 104 -2.95 4.73 -6.14
C HIS A 104 -2.24 3.66 -5.32
N THR A 105 -1.79 2.60 -5.97
CA THR A 105 -1.09 1.47 -5.33
C THR A 105 0.14 1.92 -4.54
N VAL A 106 1.01 2.77 -5.12
CA VAL A 106 2.20 3.26 -4.40
C VAL A 106 1.87 4.25 -3.29
N ALA A 107 0.75 4.99 -3.39
CA ALA A 107 0.27 5.85 -2.32
C ALA A 107 -0.24 5.01 -1.15
N THR A 108 -1.03 3.96 -1.40
CA THR A 108 -1.48 3.00 -0.36
C THR A 108 -0.30 2.33 0.34
N ALA A 109 0.70 1.86 -0.41
CA ALA A 109 1.92 1.30 0.18
C ALA A 109 2.65 2.31 1.08
N ARG A 110 2.65 3.59 0.70
CA ARG A 110 3.27 4.64 1.51
C ARG A 110 2.44 4.99 2.75
N VAL A 111 1.12 4.98 2.65
CA VAL A 111 0.20 5.16 3.78
C VAL A 111 0.33 4.01 4.78
N ARG A 112 0.46 2.77 4.32
CA ARG A 112 0.76 1.61 5.18
C ARG A 112 1.96 1.84 6.09
N ILE A 113 3.05 2.42 5.56
CA ILE A 113 4.24 2.77 6.36
C ILE A 113 3.90 3.73 7.52
N GLU A 114 2.98 4.67 7.35
CA GLU A 114 2.59 5.60 8.42
C GLU A 114 1.92 4.88 9.60
N TYR A 115 1.18 3.81 9.32
CA TYR A 115 0.56 2.97 10.35
C TYR A 115 1.57 2.02 10.98
N GLU A 116 2.33 1.26 10.18
CA GLU A 116 3.33 0.31 10.68
C GLU A 116 4.41 1.01 11.53
N ARG A 117 4.79 2.24 11.18
CA ARG A 117 5.73 3.06 11.98
C ARG A 117 5.20 3.38 13.38
N ARG A 118 3.89 3.41 13.56
CA ARG A 118 3.21 3.68 14.84
C ARG A 118 2.89 2.38 15.59
N GLY A 119 3.33 1.23 15.08
CA GLY A 119 3.05 -0.08 15.67
C GLY A 119 1.67 -0.64 15.34
N TRP A 120 0.99 -0.10 14.33
CA TRP A 120 -0.29 -0.64 13.87
C TRP A 120 -0.05 -1.80 12.91
N GLU A 121 -0.90 -2.82 13.01
CA GLU A 121 -1.00 -3.88 12.02
C GLU A 121 -1.77 -3.39 10.79
N TRP A 122 -1.44 -3.94 9.62
CA TRP A 122 -2.07 -3.58 8.35
C TRP A 122 -2.60 -4.80 7.63
N THR A 123 -3.87 -4.75 7.23
CA THR A 123 -4.51 -5.72 6.34
C THR A 123 -4.79 -5.05 4.99
N CYS A 124 -4.36 -5.69 3.91
CA CYS A 124 -4.46 -5.14 2.56
C CYS A 124 -5.85 -5.38 1.96
N GLU A 125 -6.29 -4.53 1.03
CA GLU A 125 -7.57 -4.68 0.30
C GLU A 125 -7.82 -6.13 -0.19
N ARG A 126 -6.77 -6.79 -0.69
CA ARG A 126 -6.85 -8.17 -1.19
C ARG A 126 -7.29 -9.18 -0.12
N ASP A 127 -6.91 -8.95 1.13
CA ASP A 127 -7.25 -9.81 2.26
C ASP A 127 -8.60 -9.41 2.87
N LEU A 128 -8.96 -8.12 2.76
CA LEU A 128 -10.28 -7.62 3.20
C LEU A 128 -11.43 -8.29 2.45
N ARG A 129 -11.22 -8.71 1.19
CA ARG A 129 -12.24 -9.43 0.42
C ARG A 129 -12.70 -10.71 1.12
N HIS A 130 -11.79 -11.39 1.82
CA HIS A 130 -12.11 -12.59 2.58
C HIS A 130 -12.91 -12.30 3.85
N GLU A 131 -12.68 -11.15 4.48
CA GLU A 131 -13.34 -10.76 5.74
C GLU A 131 -14.70 -10.08 5.52
N PHE A 132 -14.82 -9.20 4.52
CA PHE A 132 -15.97 -8.30 4.35
C PHE A 132 -16.84 -8.59 3.11
N GLY A 133 -16.43 -9.53 2.25
CA GLY A 133 -17.18 -9.91 1.04
C GLY A 133 -16.94 -8.99 -0.17
N ALA A 134 -17.85 -9.03 -1.15
CA ALA A 134 -17.66 -8.42 -2.47
C ALA A 134 -18.21 -6.98 -2.62
N SER A 135 -18.70 -6.36 -1.55
CA SER A 135 -19.03 -4.93 -1.53
C SER A 135 -17.77 -4.06 -1.65
N HIS A 136 -17.93 -2.72 -1.72
CA HIS A 136 -16.79 -1.79 -1.66
C HIS A 136 -15.84 -2.17 -0.52
N LEU A 137 -14.55 -2.33 -0.84
CA LEU A 137 -13.48 -2.61 0.11
C LEU A 137 -12.64 -1.34 0.25
N ALA A 138 -12.33 -0.97 1.48
CA ALA A 138 -11.36 0.08 1.74
C ALA A 138 -9.97 -0.32 1.23
N ASP A 139 -9.09 0.65 0.99
CA ASP A 139 -7.74 0.40 0.49
C ASP A 139 -6.86 -0.37 1.50
N GLY A 140 -7.23 -0.29 2.78
CA GLY A 140 -6.72 -1.17 3.81
C GLY A 140 -7.46 -1.04 5.13
N LEU A 141 -7.09 -1.90 6.06
CA LEU A 141 -7.51 -1.85 7.46
C LEU A 141 -6.26 -1.72 8.31
N ALA A 142 -6.24 -0.71 9.17
CA ALA A 142 -5.20 -0.56 10.18
C ALA A 142 -5.78 -0.91 11.55
N SER A 143 -5.07 -1.73 12.33
CA SER A 143 -5.51 -2.14 13.66
C SER A 143 -4.44 -2.03 14.72
N VAL A 144 -4.84 -1.63 15.92
CA VAL A 144 -4.03 -1.63 17.14
C VAL A 144 -4.95 -1.77 18.33
N ASP A 145 -4.65 -2.68 19.26
CA ASP A 145 -5.50 -3.00 20.41
C ASP A 145 -6.97 -3.25 19.98
N THR A 146 -7.90 -2.43 20.46
CA THR A 146 -9.34 -2.50 20.12
C THR A 146 -9.72 -1.60 18.94
N GLN A 147 -8.79 -0.82 18.39
CA GLN A 147 -9.03 0.07 17.27
C GLN A 147 -8.90 -0.69 15.95
N ARG A 148 -9.89 -0.51 15.08
CA ARG A 148 -9.96 -1.08 13.73
C ARG A 148 -10.44 0.01 12.80
N ILE A 149 -9.51 0.55 12.01
CA ILE A 149 -9.73 1.73 11.20
C ILE A 149 -9.67 1.36 9.73
N LEU A 150 -10.76 1.57 9.00
CA LEU A 150 -10.74 1.48 7.55
C LEU A 150 -9.98 2.68 6.98
N VAL A 151 -9.13 2.43 5.99
CA VAL A 151 -8.26 3.45 5.40
C VAL A 151 -8.59 3.59 3.92
N GLU A 152 -8.92 4.81 3.52
CA GLU A 152 -9.23 5.20 2.14
C GLU A 152 -8.17 6.17 1.63
N VAL A 153 -7.66 5.95 0.43
CA VAL A 153 -6.69 6.79 -0.26
C VAL A 153 -7.39 7.48 -1.43
N GLU A 154 -7.74 8.75 -1.26
CA GLU A 154 -8.48 9.52 -2.26
C GLU A 154 -7.56 10.46 -3.03
N ARG A 155 -7.29 10.12 -4.30
CA ARG A 155 -6.41 10.91 -5.18
C ARG A 155 -7.13 11.63 -6.31
N THR A 156 -8.34 11.19 -6.63
CA THR A 156 -9.16 11.77 -7.70
C THR A 156 -10.56 11.99 -7.17
N GLN A 157 -11.23 13.07 -7.59
CA GLN A 157 -12.59 13.32 -7.15
C GLN A 157 -13.53 12.19 -7.62
N LYS A 158 -14.15 11.50 -6.67
CA LYS A 158 -15.28 10.61 -6.93
C LYS A 158 -16.56 11.44 -7.08
N GLU A 159 -17.52 10.91 -7.83
CA GLU A 159 -18.89 11.42 -7.85
C GLU A 159 -19.42 11.57 -6.42
N SER A 160 -20.10 12.69 -6.14
CA SER A 160 -20.50 13.06 -4.77
C SER A 160 -21.38 12.00 -4.12
N SER A 161 -22.33 11.43 -4.87
CA SER A 161 -23.20 10.34 -4.41
C SER A 161 -22.40 9.05 -4.12
N ARG A 162 -21.41 8.74 -4.96
CA ARG A 162 -20.53 7.59 -4.77
C ARG A 162 -19.67 7.74 -3.52
N LEU A 163 -19.08 8.92 -3.29
CA LEU A 163 -18.27 9.18 -2.10
C LEU A 163 -19.10 9.04 -0.82
N LYS A 164 -20.31 9.61 -0.80
CA LYS A 164 -21.24 9.46 0.33
C LYS A 164 -21.59 8.00 0.61
N ASN A 165 -21.89 7.22 -0.43
CA ASN A 165 -22.23 5.80 -0.29
C ASN A 165 -21.06 4.99 0.29
N ILE A 166 -19.83 5.26 -0.15
CA ILE A 166 -18.61 4.63 0.38
C ILE A 166 -18.42 4.96 1.86
N MET A 167 -18.47 6.25 2.23
CA MET A 167 -18.32 6.69 3.63
C MET A 167 -19.34 6.00 4.54
N MET A 168 -20.61 5.97 4.13
CA MET A 168 -21.68 5.34 4.90
C MET A 168 -21.52 3.82 4.99
N ALA A 169 -21.06 3.17 3.91
CA ALA A 169 -20.77 1.73 3.93
C ALA A 169 -19.66 1.42 4.94
N ASN A 170 -18.54 2.14 4.87
CA ASN A 170 -17.39 1.95 5.76
C ASN A 170 -17.77 2.15 7.24
N LEU A 171 -18.51 3.21 7.56
CA LEU A 171 -18.94 3.50 8.92
C LEU A 171 -19.95 2.49 9.49
N ARG A 172 -20.64 1.74 8.63
CA ARG A 172 -21.58 0.67 9.01
C ARG A 172 -20.94 -0.71 9.05
N THR A 173 -19.69 -0.84 8.64
CA THR A 173 -18.95 -2.09 8.72
C THR A 173 -18.81 -2.52 10.18
N LYS A 174 -19.20 -3.76 10.47
CA LYS A 174 -19.13 -4.31 11.82
C LYS A 174 -17.68 -4.34 12.32
N ASN A 175 -17.50 -4.12 13.62
CA ASN A 175 -16.20 -4.14 14.29
C ASN A 175 -15.19 -3.10 13.76
N ILE A 176 -15.64 -2.06 13.07
CA ILE A 176 -14.81 -0.91 12.69
C ILE A 176 -15.07 0.23 13.67
N THR A 177 -14.00 0.81 14.19
CA THR A 177 -14.06 1.93 15.15
C THR A 177 -14.00 3.30 14.46
N GLY A 178 -13.54 3.36 13.22
CA GLY A 178 -13.49 4.59 12.44
C GLY A 178 -12.97 4.42 11.02
N CYS A 179 -12.92 5.54 10.29
CA CYS A 179 -12.44 5.59 8.93
C CYS A 179 -11.49 6.77 8.73
N HIS A 180 -10.31 6.51 8.20
CA HIS A 180 -9.31 7.53 7.90
C HIS A 180 -9.21 7.73 6.39
N TYR A 181 -9.33 8.98 5.94
CA TYR A 181 -9.12 9.38 4.56
C TYR A 181 -7.74 10.00 4.41
N TRP A 182 -6.93 9.48 3.50
CA TRP A 182 -5.67 10.07 3.05
C TRP A 182 -5.87 10.70 1.69
N THR A 183 -5.64 12.00 1.56
CA THR A 183 -6.05 12.77 0.37
C THR A 183 -5.00 13.78 -0.08
N THR A 184 -5.17 14.32 -1.28
CA THR A 184 -4.41 15.48 -1.76
C THR A 184 -4.99 16.78 -1.20
N ASP A 185 -4.18 17.85 -1.21
CA ASP A 185 -4.58 19.20 -0.79
C ASP A 185 -5.82 19.70 -1.55
N ALA A 186 -5.90 19.38 -2.86
CA ALA A 186 -7.03 19.77 -3.71
C ALA A 186 -8.35 19.09 -3.31
N LEU A 187 -8.30 17.86 -2.80
CA LEU A 187 -9.49 17.08 -2.45
C LEU A 187 -9.87 17.16 -0.97
N TYR A 188 -8.95 17.61 -0.11
CA TYR A 188 -9.21 17.85 1.31
C TYR A 188 -10.52 18.60 1.57
N PRO A 189 -10.79 19.79 0.97
CA PRO A 189 -12.03 20.52 1.24
C PRO A 189 -13.28 19.76 0.79
N VAL A 190 -13.19 18.96 -0.28
CA VAL A 190 -14.31 18.14 -0.77
C VAL A 190 -14.66 17.05 0.24
N ILE A 191 -13.66 16.30 0.71
CA ILE A 191 -13.85 15.23 1.70
C ILE A 191 -14.34 15.80 3.03
N GLN A 192 -13.76 16.93 3.46
CA GLN A 192 -14.17 17.61 4.69
C GLN A 192 -15.63 18.09 4.62
N SER A 193 -16.06 18.62 3.47
CA SER A 193 -17.45 19.03 3.25
C SER A 193 -18.41 17.84 3.39
N HIS A 194 -18.07 16.69 2.81
CA HIS A 194 -18.84 15.47 2.93
C HIS A 194 -18.92 14.95 4.37
N ILE A 195 -17.80 14.98 5.12
CA ILE A 195 -17.77 14.59 6.54
C ILE A 195 -18.63 15.53 7.39
N ASN A 196 -18.63 16.83 7.09
CA ASN A 196 -19.43 17.82 7.80
C ASN A 196 -20.94 17.65 7.58
N MET A 197 -21.36 16.92 6.56
CA MET A 197 -22.77 16.58 6.30
C MET A 197 -23.24 15.32 7.04
N LEU A 198 -22.34 14.63 7.75
CA LEU A 198 -22.69 13.46 8.57
C LEU A 198 -23.24 13.89 9.93
N GLU A 199 -24.00 12.98 10.57
CA GLU A 199 -24.40 13.11 11.97
C GLU A 199 -23.16 13.12 12.89
N GLU A 200 -23.23 13.81 14.02
CA GLU A 200 -22.05 14.07 14.88
C GLU A 200 -21.40 12.77 15.42
N ASP A 201 -22.19 11.73 15.70
CA ASP A 201 -21.68 10.43 16.13
C ASP A 201 -20.86 9.75 15.03
N LEU A 202 -21.27 9.87 13.76
CA LEU A 202 -20.57 9.34 12.60
C LEU A 202 -19.34 10.19 12.26
N LYS A 203 -19.48 11.50 12.30
CA LYS A 203 -18.41 12.47 12.05
C LYS A 203 -17.24 12.27 13.03
N SER A 204 -17.52 11.98 14.29
CA SER A 204 -16.50 11.73 15.32
C SER A 204 -15.58 10.53 15.03
N LYS A 205 -16.01 9.63 14.14
CA LYS A 205 -15.28 8.43 13.72
C LYS A 205 -14.41 8.65 12.47
N MET A 206 -14.43 9.86 11.92
CA MET A 206 -13.75 10.20 10.66
C MET A 206 -12.52 11.06 10.93
N GLN A 207 -11.41 10.75 10.27
CA GLN A 207 -10.23 11.60 10.25
C GLN A 207 -9.73 11.78 8.82
N ILE A 208 -9.17 12.96 8.52
CA ILE A 208 -8.57 13.27 7.21
C ILE A 208 -7.10 13.58 7.42
N PHE A 209 -6.26 13.00 6.58
CA PHE A 209 -4.83 13.22 6.51
C PHE A 209 -4.45 13.63 5.10
N LEU A 210 -3.42 14.46 4.98
CA LEU A 210 -2.80 14.71 3.68
C LEU A 210 -1.85 13.56 3.34
N LEU A 211 -1.86 13.15 2.08
CA LEU A 211 -0.88 12.20 1.55
C LEU A 211 0.55 12.75 1.73
N PRO A 212 1.55 11.90 1.98
CA PRO A 212 2.95 12.33 1.96
C PRO A 212 3.31 12.94 0.60
N ASP A 213 4.05 14.05 0.61
CA ASP A 213 4.34 14.86 -0.58
C ASP A 213 4.92 14.04 -1.73
N GLU A 214 5.73 13.03 -1.40
CA GLU A 214 6.33 12.16 -2.38
C GLU A 214 5.28 11.45 -3.24
N VAL A 215 4.12 11.07 -2.71
CA VAL A 215 3.07 10.29 -3.42
C VAL A 215 1.85 11.12 -3.81
N LYS A 216 1.91 12.46 -3.70
CA LYS A 216 0.84 13.36 -4.18
C LYS A 216 0.75 13.47 -5.71
N ILE A 217 1.72 12.90 -6.44
CA ILE A 217 1.85 12.94 -7.91
C ILE A 217 0.64 12.34 -8.61
#